data_AF-A0A3S0CKK4-F1
#
_entry.id   AF-A0A3S0CKK4-F1
#
_cell.length_a   1.000
_cell.length_b   1.000
_cell.length_c   1.000
_cell.angle_alpha   90.00
_cell.angle_beta   90.00
_cell.angle_gamma   90.00
#
_symmetry.space_group_name_H-M   'P 1'
#
loop_
_entity.id
_entity.type
_entity.pdbx_description
1 polymer ?
#
loop_
_entity_poly.entity_id
_entity_poly.type
_entity_poly.pdbx_seq_one_letter_code
_entity_poly.pdbx_strand_id
1 'polypeptide(L)'
;MMAMSQTNTPSASHAEQGKPWWRYPIVWMVVGGPAAVVVASLYTASIAVTHVDPVLDTSGGQTHSTPHAPAMQARNHAAEQAREPADR
;
A
#
# COMPACT_ATOMS: atom_id res chain seq x y z
N MET A 1 -14.06 40.20 -61.73
CA MET A 1 -14.79 39.39 -60.73
C MET A 1 -14.08 38.04 -60.62
N MET A 2 -13.21 37.87 -59.62
CA MET A 2 -12.47 36.63 -59.39
C MET A 2 -13.21 35.85 -58.30
N ALA A 3 -13.77 34.69 -58.65
CA ALA A 3 -14.41 33.81 -57.69
C ALA A 3 -13.35 33.13 -56.82
N MET A 4 -13.44 33.32 -55.51
CA MET A 4 -12.62 32.63 -54.51
C MET A 4 -13.13 31.20 -54.37
N SER A 5 -12.40 30.23 -54.90
CA SER A 5 -12.67 28.81 -54.70
C SER A 5 -12.44 28.45 -53.23
N GLN A 6 -13.53 28.12 -52.54
CA GLN A 6 -13.53 27.69 -51.15
C GLN A 6 -12.98 26.26 -51.07
N THR A 7 -11.77 26.10 -50.51
CA THR A 7 -11.18 24.77 -50.29
C THR A 7 -11.84 24.15 -49.04
N ASN A 8 -12.82 23.28 -49.25
CA ASN A 8 -13.34 22.42 -48.20
C ASN A 8 -12.24 21.44 -47.77
N THR A 9 -11.60 21.71 -46.63
CA THR A 9 -10.69 20.77 -45.97
C THR A 9 -11.54 19.66 -45.34
N PRO A 10 -11.41 18.38 -45.74
CA PRO A 10 -12.15 17.30 -45.09
C PRO A 10 -11.65 17.15 -43.65
N SER A 11 -12.59 17.22 -42.70
CA SER A 11 -12.36 17.03 -41.27
C SER A 11 -11.88 15.60 -40.97
N ALA A 12 -10.55 15.43 -40.89
CA ALA A 12 -9.90 14.16 -40.53
C ALA A 12 -10.08 13.75 -39.05
N SER A 13 -11.05 14.31 -38.33
CA SER A 13 -11.25 14.12 -36.88
C SER A 13 -12.20 12.97 -36.51
N HIS A 14 -12.86 12.32 -37.48
CA HIS A 14 -13.85 11.25 -37.21
C HIS A 14 -13.33 9.81 -37.44
N ALA A 15 -12.13 9.61 -37.99
CA ALA A 15 -11.64 8.28 -38.37
C ALA A 15 -11.20 7.39 -37.18
N GLU A 16 -10.99 7.96 -35.98
CA GLU A 16 -10.66 7.24 -34.74
C GLU A 16 -11.89 6.68 -34.01
N GLN A 17 -13.12 7.00 -34.44
CA GLN A 17 -14.36 6.71 -33.68
C GLN A 17 -14.82 5.24 -33.71
N GLY A 18 -13.98 4.30 -34.14
CA GLY A 18 -14.36 2.91 -34.35
C GLY A 18 -13.61 1.87 -33.51
N LYS A 19 -12.60 2.26 -32.73
CA LYS A 19 -11.85 1.27 -31.92
C LYS A 19 -12.62 0.98 -30.63
N PRO A 20 -12.88 -0.30 -30.30
CA PRO A 20 -13.42 -0.66 -29.00
C PRO A 20 -12.52 -0.15 -27.86
N TRP A 21 -13.13 0.42 -26.82
CA TRP A 21 -12.43 1.13 -25.74
C TRP A 21 -11.35 0.29 -25.02
N TRP A 22 -11.53 -1.02 -24.92
CA TRP A 22 -10.59 -1.95 -24.28
C TRP A 22 -9.25 -2.10 -25.02
N ARG A 23 -9.14 -1.59 -26.27
CA ARG A 23 -7.90 -1.59 -27.05
C ARG A 23 -6.97 -0.43 -26.70
N TYR A 24 -7.45 0.59 -25.99
CA TYR A 24 -6.61 1.73 -25.60
C TYR A 24 -5.79 1.38 -24.35
N PRO A 25 -4.44 1.49 -24.38
CA PRO A 25 -3.59 1.11 -23.25
C PRO A 25 -3.85 1.95 -21.98
N ILE A 26 -4.31 3.20 -22.15
CA ILE A 26 -4.68 4.08 -21.03
C ILE A 26 -5.78 3.46 -20.14
N VAL A 27 -6.72 2.70 -20.72
CA VAL A 27 -7.81 2.06 -19.98
C VAL A 27 -7.26 1.05 -18.97
N TRP A 28 -6.24 0.29 -19.39
CA TRP A 28 -5.58 -0.69 -18.52
C TRP A 28 -4.78 -0.03 -17.40
N MET A 29 -4.22 1.17 -17.60
CA MET A 29 -3.57 1.92 -16.53
C MET A 29 -4.59 2.39 -15.47
N VAL A 30 -5.77 2.84 -15.91
CA VAL A 30 -6.85 3.29 -15.02
C VAL A 30 -7.47 2.13 -14.26
N VAL A 31 -7.72 0.99 -14.92
CA VAL A 31 -8.28 -0.21 -14.27
C VAL A 31 -7.22 -0.94 -13.45
N GLY A 32 -5.97 -0.91 -13.89
CA GLY A 32 -4.85 -1.60 -13.26
C GLY A 32 -4.55 -1.11 -11.86
N GLY A 33 -4.62 0.21 -11.60
CA GLY A 33 -4.41 0.77 -10.27
C GLY A 33 -5.37 0.20 -9.22
N PRO A 34 -6.69 0.37 -9.38
CA PRO A 34 -7.69 -0.23 -8.49
C PRO A 34 -7.62 -1.75 -8.42
N ALA A 35 -7.43 -2.43 -9.56
CA ALA A 35 -7.33 -3.89 -9.58
C ALA A 35 -6.13 -4.39 -8.76
N ALA A 36 -4.97 -3.71 -8.83
CA ALA A 36 -3.79 -4.05 -8.05
C ALA A 36 -4.05 -3.92 -6.55
N VAL A 37 -4.77 -2.87 -6.11
CA VAL A 37 -5.12 -2.69 -4.68
C VAL A 37 -6.05 -3.80 -4.19
N VAL A 38 -7.05 -4.19 -4.99
CA VAL A 38 -7.94 -5.31 -4.65
C VAL A 38 -7.16 -6.61 -4.50
N VAL A 39 -6.26 -6.92 -5.44
CA VAL A 39 -5.39 -8.10 -5.37
C VAL A 39 -4.49 -8.06 -4.14
N ALA A 40 -3.86 -6.91 -3.86
CA ALA A 40 -3.00 -6.74 -2.68
C ALA A 40 -3.78 -6.95 -1.37
N SER A 41 -5.00 -6.41 -1.27
CA SER A 41 -5.86 -6.59 -0.10
C SER A 41 -6.22 -8.06 0.12
N LEU A 42 -6.62 -8.77 -0.92
CA LEU A 42 -6.91 -10.20 -0.84
C LEU A 42 -5.65 -11.01 -0.48
N TYR A 43 -4.49 -10.62 -1.01
CA TYR A 43 -3.23 -11.27 -0.68
C TYR A 43 -2.88 -11.12 0.80
N THR A 44 -2.97 -9.91 1.35
CA THR A 44 -2.80 -9.67 2.79
C THR A 44 -3.81 -10.48 3.62
N ALA A 45 -5.08 -10.49 3.22
CA ALA A 45 -6.11 -11.27 3.91
C ALA A 45 -5.79 -12.78 3.87
N SER A 46 -5.31 -13.30 2.74
CA SER A 46 -4.94 -14.71 2.61
C SER A 46 -3.76 -15.10 3.53
N ILE A 47 -2.77 -14.20 3.68
CA ILE A 47 -1.65 -14.41 4.61
C ILE A 47 -2.17 -14.46 6.04
N ALA A 48 -3.03 -13.51 6.41
CA ALA A 48 -3.58 -13.42 7.76
C ALA A 48 -4.40 -14.66 8.14
N VAL A 49 -5.21 -15.19 7.22
CA VAL A 49 -6.01 -16.41 7.47
C VAL A 49 -5.14 -17.67 7.54
N THR A 50 -4.07 -17.75 6.73
CA THR A 50 -3.21 -18.93 6.70
C THR A 50 -2.24 -18.98 7.87
N HIS A 51 -1.81 -17.80 8.38
CA HIS A 51 -0.84 -17.66 9.47
C HIS A 51 -1.45 -16.88 10.64
N VAL A 52 -2.59 -17.37 11.14
CA VAL A 52 -3.20 -16.80 12.36
C VAL A 52 -2.30 -17.12 13.54
N ASP A 53 -1.88 -16.09 14.28
CA ASP A 53 -1.15 -16.26 15.53
C ASP A 53 -2.03 -17.06 16.51
N PRO A 54 -1.54 -18.17 17.09
CA PRO A 54 -2.29 -18.93 18.09
C PRO A 54 -2.87 -18.02 19.17
N VAL A 55 -4.18 -18.12 19.38
CA VAL A 55 -4.86 -17.37 20.45
C VAL A 55 -4.28 -17.83 21.78
N LEU A 56 -3.67 -16.92 22.54
CA LEU A 56 -3.24 -17.19 23.91
C LEU A 56 -4.48 -17.49 24.75
N ASP A 57 -4.55 -18.69 25.29
CA ASP A 57 -5.64 -19.08 26.19
C ASP A 57 -5.46 -18.36 27.54
N THR A 58 -6.26 -17.31 27.76
CA THR A 58 -6.23 -16.50 28.98
C THR A 58 -7.07 -17.12 30.11
N SER A 59 -7.81 -18.18 29.80
CA SER A 59 -8.76 -18.84 30.70
C SER A 59 -8.08 -19.62 31.82
N GLY A 60 -6.78 -19.89 31.67
CA GLY A 60 -5.99 -20.72 32.57
C GLY A 60 -4.90 -19.98 33.33
N GLY A 61 -5.11 -18.73 33.77
CA GLY A 61 -4.40 -18.11 34.91
C GLY A 61 -2.86 -18.02 34.92
N GLN A 62 -2.13 -18.54 33.94
CA GLN A 62 -0.67 -18.61 33.95
C GLN A 62 -0.12 -18.07 32.63
N THR A 63 -0.25 -16.76 32.44
CA THR A 63 0.74 -16.05 31.64
C THR A 63 2.09 -16.24 32.33
N HIS A 64 2.83 -17.29 31.96
CA HIS A 64 4.29 -17.29 32.06
C HIS A 64 4.84 -16.28 31.05
N SER A 65 4.39 -15.02 31.17
CA SER A 65 5.22 -13.90 30.80
C SER A 65 6.43 -14.05 31.72
N THR A 66 7.53 -14.57 31.20
CA THR A 66 8.84 -14.25 31.75
C THR A 66 8.78 -12.75 32.00
N PRO A 67 8.80 -12.29 33.26
CA PRO A 67 8.58 -10.90 33.53
C PRO A 67 9.63 -10.17 32.71
N HIS A 68 9.20 -9.42 31.69
CA HIS A 68 10.01 -8.31 31.25
C HIS A 68 10.37 -7.61 32.54
N ALA A 69 11.67 -7.63 32.87
CA ALA A 69 12.20 -6.88 33.99
C ALA A 69 11.47 -5.54 33.96
N PRO A 70 10.80 -5.16 35.07
CA PRO A 70 9.75 -4.15 35.04
C PRO A 70 10.28 -2.96 34.25
N ALA A 71 9.49 -2.36 33.35
CA ALA A 71 9.94 -1.21 32.57
C ALA A 71 10.58 -0.10 33.45
N MET A 72 10.28 -0.09 34.75
CA MET A 72 11.01 0.66 35.79
C MET A 72 12.50 0.32 35.95
N GLN A 73 12.90 -0.95 35.90
CA GLN A 73 14.29 -1.39 35.98
C GLN A 73 15.11 -0.90 34.76
N ALA A 74 14.52 -0.93 33.56
CA ALA A 74 15.17 -0.40 32.35
C ALA A 74 15.40 1.13 32.41
N ARG A 75 14.49 1.89 33.02
CA ARG A 75 14.64 3.34 33.21
C ARG A 75 15.83 3.70 34.11
N ASN A 76 16.10 2.88 35.12
CA ASN A 76 17.18 3.15 36.07
C ASN A 76 18.56 2.79 35.50
N HIS A 77 18.67 1.69 34.74
CA HIS A 77 19.94 1.30 34.11
C HIS A 77 20.41 2.28 33.02
N ALA A 78 19.48 2.89 32.25
CA ALA A 78 19.84 3.93 31.28
C ALA A 78 20.31 5.23 31.95
N ALA A 79 19.77 5.57 33.13
CA ALA A 79 20.20 6.72 33.91
C ALA A 79 21.57 6.51 34.60
N GLU A 80 21.90 5.26 34.97
CA GLU A 80 23.23 4.89 35.50
C GLU A 80 24.31 5.00 34.41
N GLN A 81 24.05 4.46 33.21
CA GLN A 81 24.98 4.54 32.07
C GLN A 81 25.21 5.97 31.58
N ALA A 82 24.20 6.85 31.68
CA ALA A 82 24.33 8.26 31.32
C ALA A 82 25.19 9.08 32.30
N ARG A 83 25.45 8.57 33.52
CA ARG A 83 26.33 9.22 34.51
C ARG A 83 27.80 8.82 34.37
N GLU A 84 28.11 7.77 33.61
CA GLU A 84 29.48 7.30 33.39
C GLU A 84 29.94 7.58 31.95
N PRO A 85 30.20 8.86 31.62
CA PRO A 85 31.39 9.16 30.80
C PRO A 85 31.98 10.52 31.20
N ALA A 86 32.85 10.56 32.22
CA ALA A 86 33.69 11.74 32.48
C ALA A 86 34.97 11.48 33.30
N ASP A 87 35.25 10.25 33.75
CA ASP A 87 36.40 10.00 34.65
C ASP A 87 37.20 8.73 34.29
N ARG A 88 37.63 8.63 33.04
CA ARG A 88 38.83 7.91 32.58
C ARG A 88 39.47 8.70 31.43
#